data_AF-A0A4Y6PMS8-F1
#
_entry.id   AF-A0A4Y6PMS8-F1
#
_cell.length_a   1.000
_cell.length_b   1.000
_cell.length_c   1.000
_cell.angle_alpha   90.00
_cell.angle_beta   90.00
_cell.angle_gamma   90.00
#
_symmetry.space_group_name_H-M   'P 1'
#
loop_
_entity.id
_entity.type
_entity.pdbx_description
1 polymer ?
#
loop_
_entity_poly.entity_id
_entity_poly.type
_entity_poly.pdbx_seq_one_letter_code
_entity_poly.pdbx_strand_id
1 'polypeptide(L)'
;MNMSALTRRLCTVVLAGVLLGAGASSAFAQDVSKEELERFQAHLDKGGRLLEKKQYEDAIIELKRARRIIDHPKISLSIAGAYGKWGRCAKARKEYSALLGRKKVDEEILDKASAGIEGLDTCVDTGTLAVSCSPEHAQVSIDGGEAMACPVRTDLKVGSHKLEVSAGGFKATSETAEIEPDQTTKVSVSLSPITVKRQKDKTVEAPADVEPARPEWQTWASWGGIGLGGALLGAGLVNDAMSVGRADDIAAAQNAGNLTRARQLEADADAAYTRSVIFYSSGAVFLATGLTLQFVDFETDAGATTSVGFTATGISTRVDW
;
A
#
# COMPACT_ATOMS: atom_id res chain seq x y z
N MET A 1 58.42 -92.32 29.52
CA MET A 1 58.86 -93.50 28.75
C MET A 1 58.26 -93.34 27.35
N ASN A 2 59.00 -92.75 26.40
CA ASN A 2 60.04 -93.38 25.57
C ASN A 2 59.37 -94.13 24.39
N MET A 3 59.45 -93.62 23.15
CA MET A 3 60.57 -93.79 22.18
C MET A 3 60.60 -95.20 21.56
N SER A 4 60.84 -95.40 20.25
CA SER A 4 61.09 -94.44 19.14
C SER A 4 61.19 -95.16 17.77
N ALA A 5 60.98 -94.40 16.68
CA ALA A 5 61.40 -94.73 15.29
C ALA A 5 60.69 -95.95 14.65
N LEU A 6 60.75 -96.18 13.33
CA LEU A 6 61.39 -95.49 12.19
C LEU A 6 60.31 -94.72 11.36
N THR A 7 60.44 -94.11 10.16
CA THR A 7 61.45 -93.80 9.10
C THR A 7 60.88 -92.55 8.32
N ARG A 8 61.48 -91.68 7.49
CA ARG A 8 62.73 -91.53 6.68
C ARG A 8 62.80 -92.47 5.44
N ARG A 9 63.23 -92.11 4.22
CA ARG A 9 63.70 -90.92 3.45
C ARG A 9 63.52 -91.28 1.93
N LEU A 10 63.68 -90.48 0.87
CA LEU A 10 64.08 -89.09 0.57
C LEU A 10 63.60 -88.74 -0.88
N CYS A 11 63.30 -87.46 -1.18
CA CYS A 11 63.19 -86.88 -2.56
C CYS A 11 62.08 -87.43 -3.50
N THR A 12 61.69 -86.76 -4.62
CA THR A 12 62.32 -85.60 -5.31
C THR A 12 61.30 -84.57 -5.84
N VAL A 13 61.71 -83.29 -5.78
CA VAL A 13 61.24 -82.07 -6.47
C VAL A 13 60.20 -82.19 -7.61
N VAL A 14 59.13 -81.39 -7.49
CA VAL A 14 58.58 -80.54 -8.57
C VAL A 14 58.49 -79.11 -8.04
N LEU A 15 58.74 -78.09 -8.88
CA LEU A 15 58.84 -76.67 -8.50
C LEU A 15 57.88 -75.80 -9.34
N ALA A 16 57.65 -74.57 -8.87
CA ALA A 16 56.89 -73.46 -9.48
C ALA A 16 55.35 -73.56 -9.39
N GLY A 17 54.73 -72.54 -8.78
CA GLY A 17 53.29 -72.50 -8.49
C GLY A 17 52.80 -71.27 -7.70
N VAL A 18 53.33 -70.08 -8.02
CA VAL A 18 52.84 -68.72 -7.70
C VAL A 18 52.16 -68.45 -6.33
N LEU A 19 52.91 -67.74 -5.48
CA LEU A 19 52.51 -66.65 -4.55
C LEU A 19 51.03 -66.37 -4.20
N LEU A 20 50.84 -66.06 -2.90
CA LEU A 20 49.85 -65.13 -2.32
C LEU A 20 48.35 -65.49 -2.41
N GLY A 21 47.93 -66.41 -1.54
CA GLY A 21 46.52 -66.66 -1.17
C GLY A 21 46.05 -65.91 0.09
N ALA A 22 46.57 -64.71 0.37
CA ALA A 22 46.22 -63.92 1.56
C ALA A 22 45.39 -62.68 1.16
N GLY A 23 44.07 -62.73 1.37
CA GLY A 23 43.19 -61.58 1.10
C GLY A 23 41.77 -61.97 0.64
N ALA A 24 40.93 -62.42 1.56
CA ALA A 24 39.48 -62.58 1.33
C ALA A 24 38.62 -62.15 2.53
N SER A 25 39.21 -61.39 3.47
CA SER A 25 38.49 -60.80 4.61
C SER A 25 37.81 -59.50 4.18
N SER A 26 36.47 -59.52 4.17
CA SER A 26 35.55 -58.37 4.13
C SER A 26 36.17 -56.96 3.98
N ALA A 27 36.27 -56.46 2.73
CA ALA A 27 36.83 -55.16 2.37
C ALA A 27 35.95 -53.94 2.73
N PHE A 28 35.45 -53.89 3.96
CA PHE A 28 34.61 -52.81 4.51
C PHE A 28 34.93 -52.45 5.98
N ALA A 29 36.01 -53.01 6.56
CA ALA A 29 36.25 -52.95 8.00
C ALA A 29 37.66 -52.50 8.43
N GLN A 30 38.54 -52.09 7.50
CA GLN A 30 40.00 -52.14 7.76
C GLN A 30 40.78 -50.81 7.64
N ASP A 31 40.18 -49.71 7.14
CA ASP A 31 40.91 -48.47 6.81
C ASP A 31 40.51 -47.22 7.63
N VAL A 32 39.90 -47.38 8.81
CA VAL A 32 39.64 -46.23 9.73
C VAL A 32 40.84 -46.06 10.66
N SER A 33 41.52 -44.91 10.59
CA SER A 33 42.67 -44.62 11.47
C SER A 33 42.26 -44.37 12.93
N LYS A 34 43.20 -44.49 13.87
CA LYS A 34 42.97 -44.20 15.30
C LYS A 34 42.50 -42.75 15.52
N GLU A 35 43.05 -41.80 14.77
CA GLU A 35 42.67 -40.38 14.84
C GLU A 35 41.25 -40.13 14.30
N GLU A 36 40.82 -40.88 13.27
CA GLU A 36 39.44 -40.83 12.78
C GLU A 36 38.47 -41.44 13.78
N LEU A 37 38.83 -42.56 14.42
CA LEU A 37 38.03 -43.17 15.47
C LEU A 37 37.87 -42.25 16.70
N GLU A 38 38.93 -41.56 17.11
CA GLU A 38 38.90 -40.57 18.20
C GLU A 38 38.05 -39.34 17.84
N ARG A 39 38.18 -38.80 16.62
CA ARG A 39 37.32 -37.71 16.12
C ARG A 39 35.85 -38.14 16.00
N PHE A 40 35.59 -39.37 15.57
CA PHE A 40 34.27 -39.97 15.50
C PHE A 40 33.62 -40.09 16.88
N GLN A 41 34.34 -40.63 17.86
CA GLN A 41 33.89 -40.72 19.26
C GLN A 41 33.60 -39.33 19.84
N ALA A 42 34.48 -38.35 19.63
CA ALA A 42 34.27 -36.97 20.10
C ALA A 42 33.00 -36.32 19.52
N HIS A 43 32.66 -36.59 18.26
CA HIS A 43 31.40 -36.13 17.64
C HIS A 43 30.17 -36.88 18.17
N LEU A 44 30.24 -38.20 18.41
CA LEU A 44 29.15 -38.96 19.03
C LEU A 44 28.87 -38.49 20.46
N ASP A 45 29.91 -38.40 21.29
CA ASP A 45 29.84 -37.94 22.68
C ASP A 45 29.25 -36.53 22.81
N LYS A 46 29.66 -35.62 21.90
CA LYS A 46 29.11 -34.27 21.85
C LYS A 46 27.65 -34.29 21.39
N GLY A 47 27.31 -35.08 20.37
CA GLY A 47 25.94 -35.28 19.90
C GLY A 47 25.00 -35.81 20.98
N GLY A 48 25.44 -36.83 21.73
CA GLY A 48 24.69 -37.41 22.86
C GLY A 48 24.37 -36.38 23.93
N ARG A 49 25.38 -35.65 24.42
CA ARG A 49 25.19 -34.57 25.42
C ARG A 49 24.29 -33.43 24.94
N LEU A 50 24.20 -33.20 23.63
CA LEU A 50 23.30 -32.20 23.05
C LEU A 50 21.86 -32.74 22.96
N LEU A 51 21.65 -34.04 22.67
CA LEU A 51 20.33 -34.68 22.76
C LEU A 51 19.78 -34.70 24.19
N GLU A 52 20.62 -35.00 25.19
CA GLU A 52 20.25 -34.93 26.62
C GLU A 52 19.75 -33.53 27.01
N LYS A 53 20.42 -32.49 26.50
CA LYS A 53 20.04 -31.07 26.67
C LYS A 53 18.88 -30.62 25.77
N LYS A 54 18.30 -31.51 24.95
CA LYS A 54 17.27 -31.21 23.93
C LYS A 54 17.71 -30.18 22.87
N GLN A 55 19.01 -29.96 22.70
CA GLN A 55 19.60 -29.11 21.66
C GLN A 55 19.67 -29.89 20.33
N TYR A 56 18.50 -30.21 19.78
CA TYR A 56 18.38 -31.16 18.67
C TYR A 56 19.12 -30.72 17.40
N GLU A 57 19.10 -29.43 17.06
CA GLU A 57 19.79 -28.90 15.87
C GLU A 57 21.31 -29.12 15.94
N ASP A 58 21.96 -28.65 17.01
CA ASP A 58 23.38 -28.88 17.29
C ASP A 58 23.72 -30.38 17.34
N ALA A 59 22.87 -31.17 18.00
CA ALA A 59 23.07 -32.61 18.13
C ALA A 59 23.07 -33.31 16.76
N ILE A 60 22.11 -32.96 15.89
CA ILE A 60 22.00 -33.50 14.53
C ILE A 60 23.20 -33.07 13.69
N ILE A 61 23.70 -31.84 13.86
CA ILE A 61 24.92 -31.38 13.18
C ILE A 61 26.11 -32.27 13.57
N GLU A 62 26.35 -32.51 14.87
CA GLU A 62 27.46 -33.33 15.35
C GLU A 62 27.32 -34.82 14.97
N LEU A 63 26.12 -35.40 15.10
CA LEU A 63 25.85 -36.78 14.65
C LEU A 63 26.04 -36.92 13.14
N LYS A 64 25.70 -35.88 12.34
CA LYS A 64 26.02 -35.82 10.91
C LYS A 64 27.51 -35.59 10.63
N ARG A 65 28.31 -35.09 11.57
CA ARG A 65 29.79 -35.11 11.47
C ARG A 65 30.32 -36.51 11.71
N ALA A 66 29.88 -37.19 12.77
CA ALA A 66 30.24 -38.60 13.03
C ALA A 66 29.88 -39.53 11.85
N ARG A 67 28.66 -39.40 11.30
CA ARG A 67 28.19 -40.21 10.15
C ARG A 67 29.01 -40.02 8.86
N ARG A 68 29.79 -38.93 8.73
CA ARG A 68 30.72 -38.75 7.59
C ARG A 68 32.07 -39.45 7.77
N ILE A 69 32.42 -39.86 8.99
CA ILE A 69 33.62 -40.65 9.27
C ILE A 69 33.26 -42.14 9.22
N ILE A 70 32.14 -42.54 9.84
CA ILE A 70 31.61 -43.91 9.79
C ILE A 70 30.09 -43.87 9.60
N ASP A 71 29.57 -44.29 8.45
CA ASP A 71 28.13 -44.45 8.25
C ASP A 71 27.61 -45.74 8.90
N HIS A 72 27.17 -45.61 10.14
CA HIS A 72 26.60 -46.73 10.91
C HIS A 72 25.08 -46.56 11.12
N PRO A 73 24.25 -47.60 10.89
CA PRO A 73 22.79 -47.49 10.99
C PRO A 73 22.26 -46.92 12.31
N LYS A 74 22.89 -47.24 13.47
CA LYS A 74 22.48 -46.68 14.78
C LYS A 74 22.61 -45.15 14.83
N ILE A 75 23.55 -44.53 14.10
CA ILE A 75 23.70 -43.06 14.03
C ILE A 75 22.59 -42.44 13.18
N SER A 76 22.26 -43.07 12.04
CA SER A 76 21.13 -42.66 11.21
C SER A 76 19.81 -42.75 11.97
N LEU A 77 19.64 -43.77 12.82
CA LEU A 77 18.47 -43.92 13.70
C LEU A 77 18.42 -42.78 14.74
N SER A 78 19.56 -42.45 15.38
CA SER A 78 19.65 -41.31 16.30
C SER A 78 19.34 -39.96 15.62
N ILE A 79 19.79 -39.76 14.38
CA ILE A 79 19.50 -38.55 13.59
C ILE A 79 18.00 -38.47 13.26
N ALA A 80 17.38 -39.57 12.81
CA ALA A 80 15.96 -39.61 12.48
C ALA A 80 15.08 -39.33 13.72
N GLY A 81 15.39 -39.98 14.85
CA GLY A 81 14.70 -39.75 16.12
C GLY A 81 14.91 -38.35 16.69
N ALA A 82 16.07 -37.74 16.45
CA ALA A 82 16.33 -36.34 16.82
C ALA A 82 15.51 -35.36 15.98
N TYR A 83 15.39 -35.58 14.66
CA TYR A 83 14.50 -34.77 13.81
C TYR A 83 13.03 -34.88 14.24
N GLY A 84 12.56 -36.08 14.57
CA GLY A 84 11.20 -36.28 15.08
C GLY A 84 10.94 -35.52 16.38
N LYS A 85 11.85 -35.62 17.36
CA LYS A 85 11.78 -34.88 18.63
C LYS A 85 11.93 -33.36 18.49
N TRP A 86 12.43 -32.88 17.35
CA TRP A 86 12.50 -31.46 17.01
C TRP A 86 11.29 -30.95 16.20
N GLY A 87 10.36 -31.84 15.78
CA GLY A 87 9.21 -31.48 14.95
C GLY A 87 9.52 -31.31 13.45
N ARG A 88 10.67 -31.80 12.98
CA ARG A 88 11.08 -31.73 11.56
C ARG A 88 10.76 -33.06 10.86
N CYS A 89 9.46 -33.31 10.69
CA CYS A 89 8.94 -34.65 10.47
C CYS A 89 9.08 -35.17 9.04
N ALA A 90 9.26 -34.30 8.05
CA ALA A 90 9.69 -34.69 6.70
C ALA A 90 11.15 -35.18 6.70
N LYS A 91 12.08 -34.43 7.33
CA LYS A 91 13.47 -34.89 7.54
C LYS A 91 13.52 -36.18 8.36
N ALA A 92 12.69 -36.34 9.40
CA ALA A 92 12.61 -37.56 10.18
C ALA A 92 12.17 -38.78 9.35
N ARG A 93 11.01 -38.72 8.68
CA ARG A 93 10.51 -39.80 7.79
C ARG A 93 11.49 -40.12 6.65
N LYS A 94 12.23 -39.13 6.14
CA LYS A 94 13.26 -39.33 5.11
C LYS A 94 14.48 -40.08 5.63
N GLU A 95 14.95 -39.79 6.85
CA GLU A 95 16.09 -40.51 7.44
C GLU A 95 15.69 -41.93 7.92
N TYR A 96 14.44 -42.14 8.38
CA TYR A 96 13.91 -43.48 8.70
C TYR A 96 13.64 -44.35 7.44
N SER A 97 13.01 -43.82 6.40
CA SER A 97 12.79 -44.61 5.17
C SER A 97 14.13 -44.94 4.46
N ALA A 98 15.13 -44.06 4.56
CA ALA A 98 16.50 -44.33 4.14
C ALA A 98 17.25 -45.38 5.00
N LEU A 99 16.75 -45.74 6.19
CA LEU A 99 17.20 -46.94 6.92
C LEU A 99 16.52 -48.20 6.41
N LEU A 100 15.19 -48.17 6.26
CA LEU A 100 14.39 -49.31 5.80
C LEU A 100 14.81 -49.81 4.40
N GLY A 101 15.35 -48.92 3.55
CA GLY A 101 15.91 -49.27 2.23
C GLY A 101 17.33 -49.88 2.23
N ARG A 102 18.00 -50.05 3.37
CA ARG A 102 19.40 -50.55 3.43
C ARG A 102 19.46 -52.07 3.51
N LYS A 103 20.20 -52.71 2.57
CA LYS A 103 20.35 -54.17 2.44
C LYS A 103 21.03 -54.91 3.61
N LYS A 104 21.62 -54.21 4.58
CA LYS A 104 22.34 -54.78 5.73
C LYS A 104 22.17 -53.88 6.95
N VAL A 105 21.11 -54.12 7.71
CA VAL A 105 20.78 -53.44 8.97
C VAL A 105 20.27 -54.49 9.95
N ASP A 106 20.51 -54.26 11.24
CA ASP A 106 20.00 -55.06 12.35
C ASP A 106 18.46 -54.91 12.44
N GLU A 107 17.75 -56.02 12.67
CA GLU A 107 16.28 -56.06 12.78
C GLU A 107 15.78 -55.10 13.89
N GLU A 108 16.52 -55.02 15.01
CA GLU A 108 16.25 -54.08 16.13
C GLU A 108 16.26 -52.60 15.69
N ILE A 109 17.02 -52.27 14.65
CA ILE A 109 17.12 -50.91 14.10
C ILE A 109 16.03 -50.65 13.07
N LEU A 110 15.57 -51.68 12.35
CA LEU A 110 14.47 -51.58 11.40
C LEU A 110 13.13 -51.41 12.13
N ASP A 111 12.89 -52.19 13.19
CA ASP A 111 11.70 -52.04 14.06
C ASP A 111 11.62 -50.65 14.70
N LYS A 112 12.77 -50.12 15.14
CA LYS A 112 12.85 -48.75 15.68
C LYS A 112 12.70 -47.67 14.60
N ALA A 113 12.85 -48.01 13.32
CA ALA A 113 12.62 -47.10 12.20
C ALA A 113 11.16 -47.14 11.71
N SER A 114 10.49 -48.30 11.72
CA SER A 114 9.05 -48.40 11.42
C SER A 114 8.19 -47.75 12.50
N ALA A 115 8.35 -48.14 13.77
CA ALA A 115 7.69 -47.47 14.90
C ALA A 115 8.10 -45.98 15.01
N GLY A 116 9.30 -45.64 14.55
CA GLY A 116 9.78 -44.27 14.42
C GLY A 116 9.08 -43.44 13.34
N ILE A 117 8.47 -44.07 12.32
CA ILE A 117 7.61 -43.43 11.31
C ILE A 117 6.17 -43.32 11.82
N GLU A 118 5.61 -44.40 12.38
CA GLU A 118 4.25 -44.44 12.94
C GLU A 118 4.07 -43.36 14.04
N GLY A 119 5.10 -43.16 14.87
CA GLY A 119 5.13 -42.09 15.88
C GLY A 119 5.14 -40.65 15.33
N LEU A 120 5.10 -40.44 14.00
CA LEU A 120 5.08 -39.13 13.34
C LEU A 120 3.72 -38.80 12.69
N ASP A 121 2.72 -39.68 12.75
CA ASP A 121 1.41 -39.50 12.10
C ASP A 121 0.66 -38.23 12.57
N THR A 122 0.90 -37.77 13.79
CA THR A 122 0.31 -36.54 14.35
C THR A 122 1.13 -35.28 14.09
N CYS A 123 2.28 -35.41 13.42
CA CYS A 123 3.20 -34.29 13.19
C CYS A 123 2.88 -33.51 11.92
N VAL A 124 2.82 -32.19 12.03
CA VAL A 124 2.62 -31.28 10.91
C VAL A 124 3.97 -30.88 10.32
N ASP A 125 4.18 -31.13 9.02
CA ASP A 125 5.38 -30.65 8.34
C ASP A 125 5.42 -29.12 8.29
N THR A 126 6.62 -28.57 8.47
CA THR A 126 6.89 -27.13 8.44
C THR A 126 8.03 -26.79 7.50
N GLY A 127 8.02 -25.58 6.95
CA GLY A 127 9.10 -25.00 6.15
C GLY A 127 9.32 -23.53 6.53
N THR A 128 10.51 -23.00 6.30
CA THR A 128 10.82 -21.61 6.66
C THR A 128 10.53 -20.66 5.50
N LEU A 129 9.66 -19.67 5.71
CA LEU A 129 9.56 -18.54 4.79
C LEU A 129 10.62 -17.49 5.14
N ALA A 130 11.26 -16.92 4.13
CA ALA A 130 12.09 -15.73 4.24
C ALA A 130 11.64 -14.68 3.21
N VAL A 131 11.07 -13.57 3.68
CA VAL A 131 10.62 -12.46 2.83
C VAL A 131 11.59 -11.29 2.96
N SER A 132 12.06 -10.77 1.83
CA SER A 132 12.75 -9.49 1.73
C SER A 132 11.89 -8.50 0.95
N CYS A 133 11.87 -7.23 1.37
CA CYS A 133 11.02 -6.21 0.77
C CYS A 133 11.82 -4.97 0.35
N SER A 134 11.34 -4.32 -0.70
CA SER A 134 11.68 -2.93 -1.02
C SER A 134 10.37 -2.12 -1.06
N PRO A 135 10.21 -1.03 -0.29
CA PRO A 135 11.19 -0.44 0.63
C PRO A 135 11.39 -1.24 1.93
N GLU A 136 12.47 -0.94 2.67
CA GLU A 136 12.79 -1.60 3.96
C GLU A 136 11.75 -1.37 5.06
N HIS A 137 10.98 -0.28 5.02
CA HIS A 137 9.92 -0.01 5.99
C HIS A 137 8.57 -0.69 5.64
N ALA A 138 8.57 -1.62 4.68
CA ALA A 138 7.38 -2.40 4.33
C ALA A 138 7.02 -3.42 5.42
N GLN A 139 5.71 -3.68 5.53
CA GLN A 139 5.12 -4.64 6.45
C GLN A 139 4.52 -5.82 5.68
N VAL A 140 4.64 -7.02 6.24
CA VAL A 140 4.16 -8.29 5.67
C VAL A 140 3.15 -8.91 6.62
N SER A 141 1.91 -9.11 6.15
CA SER A 141 0.96 -10.04 6.76
C SER A 141 1.04 -11.40 6.05
N ILE A 142 0.79 -12.47 6.80
CA ILE A 142 0.73 -13.86 6.30
C ILE A 142 -0.64 -14.42 6.69
N ASP A 143 -1.40 -14.88 5.70
CA ASP A 143 -2.77 -15.41 5.81
C ASP A 143 -3.77 -14.48 6.52
N GLY A 144 -3.53 -13.16 6.52
CA GLY A 144 -4.33 -12.17 7.24
C GLY A 144 -3.99 -12.05 8.74
N GLY A 145 -2.88 -12.65 9.19
CA GLY A 145 -2.31 -12.46 10.53
C GLY A 145 -1.68 -11.07 10.75
N GLU A 146 -1.06 -10.90 11.92
CA GLU A 146 -0.43 -9.63 12.33
C GLU A 146 0.67 -9.17 11.35
N ALA A 147 0.73 -7.85 11.12
CA ALA A 147 1.67 -7.25 10.18
C ALA A 147 3.07 -7.15 10.79
N MET A 148 4.01 -7.95 10.27
CA MET A 148 5.40 -7.99 10.70
C MET A 148 6.28 -7.05 9.87
N ALA A 149 7.31 -6.47 10.48
CA ALA A 149 8.32 -5.70 9.75
C ALA A 149 9.13 -6.60 8.80
N CYS A 150 9.40 -6.11 7.60
CA CYS A 150 10.25 -6.79 6.61
C CYS A 150 11.71 -6.28 6.72
N PRO A 151 12.75 -7.11 6.47
CA PRO A 151 12.73 -8.53 6.14
C PRO A 151 12.32 -9.42 7.32
N VAL A 152 11.53 -10.45 7.03
CA VAL A 152 11.02 -11.41 8.03
C VAL A 152 11.43 -12.84 7.68
N ARG A 153 11.77 -13.63 8.70
CA ARG A 153 12.04 -15.07 8.59
C ARG A 153 11.23 -15.81 9.65
N THR A 154 10.35 -16.72 9.24
CA THR A 154 9.44 -17.44 10.13
C THR A 154 9.16 -18.85 9.61
N ASP A 155 8.83 -19.78 10.51
CA ASP A 155 8.42 -21.14 10.13
C ASP A 155 6.91 -21.19 9.95
N LEU A 156 6.47 -21.69 8.80
CA LEU A 156 5.07 -21.91 8.43
C LEU A 156 4.81 -23.40 8.24
N LYS A 157 3.53 -23.77 8.10
CA LYS A 157 3.14 -25.12 7.69
C LYS A 157 3.52 -25.35 6.23
N VAL A 158 3.50 -26.61 5.80
CA VAL A 158 3.61 -26.94 4.36
C VAL A 158 2.31 -26.63 3.63
N GLY A 159 2.45 -26.05 2.44
CA GLY A 159 1.34 -25.67 1.56
C GLY A 159 1.39 -24.22 1.08
N SER A 160 0.30 -23.78 0.44
CA SER A 160 0.14 -22.40 -0.05
C SER A 160 -0.22 -21.43 1.07
N HIS A 161 0.60 -20.41 1.25
CA HIS A 161 0.41 -19.31 2.19
C HIS A 161 0.26 -17.98 1.45
N LYS A 162 -0.71 -17.16 1.85
CA LYS A 162 -0.98 -15.85 1.23
C LYS A 162 -0.17 -14.77 1.92
N LEU A 163 0.63 -14.05 1.15
CA LEU A 163 1.38 -12.88 1.62
C LEU A 163 0.66 -11.60 1.20
N GLU A 164 0.60 -10.62 2.11
CA GLU A 164 0.14 -9.26 1.81
C GLU A 164 1.19 -8.27 2.28
N VAL A 165 1.72 -7.46 1.35
CA VAL A 165 2.86 -6.57 1.60
C VAL A 165 2.45 -5.13 1.31
N SER A 166 2.68 -4.23 2.27
CA SER A 166 2.27 -2.83 2.20
C SER A 166 3.31 -1.88 2.81
N ALA A 167 3.33 -0.63 2.34
CA ALA A 167 4.14 0.45 2.90
C ALA A 167 3.46 1.80 2.66
N GLY A 168 3.71 2.78 3.54
CA GLY A 168 3.12 4.12 3.43
C GLY A 168 3.54 4.82 2.14
N GLY A 169 2.58 5.18 1.27
CA GLY A 169 2.85 5.78 -0.03
C GLY A 169 3.21 4.79 -1.14
N PHE A 170 3.13 3.47 -0.90
CA PHE A 170 3.34 2.42 -1.90
C PHE A 170 2.06 1.63 -2.16
N LYS A 171 1.88 1.15 -3.40
CA LYS A 171 0.75 0.28 -3.75
C LYS A 171 0.98 -1.07 -3.08
N ALA A 172 0.04 -1.48 -2.23
CA ALA A 172 0.05 -2.81 -1.62
C ALA A 172 -0.06 -3.91 -2.69
N THR A 173 0.65 -5.02 -2.46
CA THR A 173 0.71 -6.20 -3.33
C THR A 173 0.39 -7.44 -2.50
N SER A 174 -0.23 -8.44 -3.13
CA SER A 174 -0.38 -9.77 -2.54
C SER A 174 0.20 -10.81 -3.48
N GLU A 175 0.92 -11.77 -2.91
CA GLU A 175 1.56 -12.90 -3.58
C GLU A 175 1.24 -14.19 -2.82
N THR A 176 1.25 -15.34 -3.50
CA THR A 176 1.11 -16.65 -2.85
C THR A 176 2.47 -17.33 -2.82
N ALA A 177 2.90 -17.76 -1.64
CA ALA A 177 4.14 -18.50 -1.45
C ALA A 177 3.83 -19.97 -1.11
N GLU A 178 4.35 -20.90 -1.91
CA GLU A 178 4.31 -22.32 -1.59
C GLU A 178 5.45 -22.66 -0.63
N ILE A 179 5.13 -23.26 0.52
CA ILE A 179 6.08 -23.62 1.56
C ILE A 179 6.37 -25.11 1.45
N GLU A 180 7.55 -25.45 0.92
CA GLU A 180 8.00 -26.84 0.83
C GLU A 180 8.51 -27.39 2.17
N PRO A 181 8.27 -28.70 2.46
CA PRO A 181 8.67 -29.33 3.71
C PRO A 181 10.16 -29.18 3.98
N ASP A 182 10.48 -28.68 5.18
CA ASP A 182 11.83 -28.65 5.73
C ASP A 182 12.84 -27.80 4.93
N GLN A 183 12.36 -26.97 3.98
CA GLN A 183 13.16 -26.08 3.13
C GLN A 183 13.07 -24.60 3.55
N THR A 184 13.71 -23.70 2.80
CA THR A 184 13.54 -22.25 2.92
C THR A 184 13.00 -21.66 1.63
N THR A 185 11.71 -21.35 1.58
CA THR A 185 11.12 -20.55 0.50
C THR A 185 11.59 -19.11 0.66
N LYS A 186 12.14 -18.51 -0.41
CA LYS A 186 12.59 -17.11 -0.44
C LYS A 186 11.68 -16.30 -1.35
N VAL A 187 11.16 -15.18 -0.83
CA VAL A 187 10.29 -14.26 -1.57
C VAL A 187 10.90 -12.86 -1.52
N SER A 188 10.88 -12.14 -2.64
CA SER A 188 11.49 -10.81 -2.76
C SER A 188 10.51 -9.81 -3.39
N VAL A 189 9.76 -9.10 -2.56
CA VAL A 189 8.67 -8.22 -2.99
C VAL A 189 9.19 -6.79 -3.17
N SER A 190 9.02 -6.21 -4.35
CA SER A 190 9.30 -4.79 -4.60
C SER A 190 7.99 -4.06 -4.83
N LEU A 191 7.61 -3.18 -3.90
CA LEU A 191 6.41 -2.38 -4.03
C LEU A 191 6.65 -1.20 -4.98
N SER A 192 5.67 -0.91 -5.83
CA SER A 192 5.65 0.30 -6.65
C SER A 192 5.11 1.48 -5.82
N PRO A 193 5.74 2.67 -5.84
CA PRO A 193 5.15 3.87 -5.25
C PRO A 193 3.74 4.12 -5.77
N ILE A 194 2.86 4.68 -4.93
CA ILE A 194 1.59 5.25 -5.40
C ILE A 194 1.94 6.55 -6.13
N THR A 195 2.33 6.41 -7.39
CA THR A 195 2.32 7.52 -8.33
C THR A 195 0.86 7.92 -8.51
N VAL A 196 0.38 8.80 -7.63
CA VAL A 196 -0.73 9.68 -7.95
C VAL A 196 -0.27 10.45 -9.17
N LYS A 197 -0.65 9.95 -10.36
CA LYS A 197 -0.80 10.82 -11.50
C LYS A 197 -1.81 11.85 -11.04
N ARG A 198 -1.33 13.01 -10.61
CA ARG A 198 -2.02 14.27 -10.83
C ARG A 198 -2.43 14.16 -12.30
N GLN A 199 -3.71 13.90 -12.56
CA GLN A 199 -4.24 14.14 -13.89
C GLN A 199 -3.84 15.60 -14.12
N LYS A 200 -2.93 15.85 -15.08
CA LYS A 200 -2.55 17.23 -15.43
C LYS A 200 -3.89 17.88 -15.65
N ASP A 201 -4.15 18.88 -14.82
CA ASP A 201 -5.52 19.20 -14.44
C ASP A 201 -6.35 19.41 -15.71
N LYS A 202 -7.62 19.02 -15.67
CA LYS A 202 -8.55 19.71 -16.53
C LYS A 202 -8.87 21.04 -15.80
N THR A 203 -7.96 22.03 -15.79
CA THR A 203 -7.50 22.70 -17.04
C THR A 203 -8.21 22.16 -18.29
N VAL A 204 -9.56 22.21 -18.23
CA VAL A 204 -10.30 22.98 -19.21
C VAL A 204 -9.39 24.14 -19.55
N GLU A 205 -8.77 24.04 -20.71
CA GLU A 205 -8.13 25.18 -21.34
C GLU A 205 -9.28 26.20 -21.44
N ALA A 206 -9.32 27.12 -20.46
CA ALA A 206 -10.39 28.09 -20.29
C ALA A 206 -10.41 28.83 -21.62
N PRO A 207 -11.40 28.57 -22.50
CA PRO A 207 -11.07 28.58 -23.92
C PRO A 207 -10.68 30.00 -24.29
N ALA A 208 -9.56 30.13 -25.01
CA ALA A 208 -9.18 31.42 -25.53
C ALA A 208 -10.42 32.02 -26.22
N ASP A 209 -10.75 33.24 -25.81
CA ASP A 209 -11.91 34.01 -26.28
C ASP A 209 -13.31 33.57 -25.75
N VAL A 210 -13.40 32.85 -24.61
CA VAL A 210 -14.62 32.91 -23.76
C VAL A 210 -14.56 34.15 -22.87
N GLU A 211 -14.84 35.30 -23.49
CA GLU A 211 -15.36 36.47 -22.78
C GLU A 211 -16.61 36.04 -21.99
N PRO A 212 -16.74 36.38 -20.68
CA PRO A 212 -17.88 35.94 -19.89
C PRO A 212 -19.16 36.58 -20.44
N ALA A 213 -19.97 35.78 -21.13
CA ALA A 213 -21.19 36.24 -21.80
C ALA A 213 -22.11 36.94 -20.80
N ARG A 214 -22.20 38.28 -20.90
CA ARG A 214 -22.93 39.12 -19.95
C ARG A 214 -24.36 38.59 -19.79
N PRO A 215 -24.87 38.38 -18.56
CA PRO A 215 -26.23 37.88 -18.33
C PRO A 215 -27.26 38.68 -19.12
N GLU A 216 -28.17 38.01 -19.83
CA GLU A 216 -29.08 38.67 -20.77
C GLU A 216 -29.91 39.79 -20.11
N TRP A 217 -30.32 39.61 -18.85
CA TRP A 217 -31.04 40.63 -18.09
C TRP A 217 -30.25 41.94 -17.91
N GLN A 218 -28.91 41.90 -17.95
CA GLN A 218 -28.04 43.06 -17.73
C GLN A 218 -28.00 43.98 -18.97
N THR A 219 -28.08 43.42 -20.18
CA THR A 219 -28.19 44.23 -21.41
C THR A 219 -29.56 44.88 -21.50
N TRP A 220 -30.65 44.13 -21.23
CA TRP A 220 -32.00 44.67 -21.14
C TRP A 220 -32.12 45.75 -20.03
N ALA A 221 -31.47 45.57 -18.88
CA ALA A 221 -31.46 46.55 -17.80
C ALA A 221 -30.73 47.86 -18.16
N SER A 222 -29.56 47.78 -18.79
CA SER A 222 -28.81 48.98 -19.22
C SER A 222 -29.57 49.77 -20.29
N TRP A 223 -30.06 49.11 -21.35
CA TRP A 223 -30.88 49.76 -22.38
C TRP A 223 -32.20 50.29 -21.83
N GLY A 224 -32.84 49.59 -20.89
CA GLY A 224 -34.03 50.04 -20.19
C GLY A 224 -33.78 51.32 -19.37
N GLY A 225 -32.68 51.38 -18.61
CA GLY A 225 -32.28 52.57 -17.85
C GLY A 225 -31.97 53.77 -18.75
N ILE A 226 -31.24 53.54 -19.85
CA ILE A 226 -30.89 54.59 -20.82
C ILE A 226 -32.15 55.12 -21.53
N GLY A 227 -33.03 54.23 -22.00
CA GLY A 227 -34.27 54.59 -22.68
C GLY A 227 -35.25 55.35 -21.77
N LEU A 228 -35.45 54.88 -20.54
CA LEU A 228 -36.29 55.57 -19.55
C LEU A 228 -35.70 56.94 -19.17
N GLY A 229 -34.39 57.01 -18.94
CA GLY A 229 -33.71 58.27 -18.62
C GLY A 229 -33.87 59.31 -19.73
N GLY A 230 -33.62 58.93 -20.98
CA GLY A 230 -33.81 59.79 -22.14
C GLY A 230 -35.26 60.25 -22.34
N ALA A 231 -36.23 59.37 -22.13
CA ALA A 231 -37.66 59.71 -22.21
C ALA A 231 -38.07 60.73 -21.14
N LEU A 232 -37.56 60.61 -19.91
CA LEU A 232 -37.81 61.57 -18.83
C LEU A 232 -37.20 62.95 -19.14
N LEU A 233 -35.97 63.02 -19.65
CA LEU A 233 -35.38 64.30 -20.09
C LEU A 233 -36.20 64.94 -21.23
N GLY A 234 -36.66 64.14 -22.20
CA GLY A 234 -37.53 64.61 -23.28
C GLY A 234 -38.86 65.16 -22.78
N ALA A 235 -39.48 64.50 -21.79
CA ALA A 235 -40.71 64.99 -21.15
C ALA A 235 -40.49 66.31 -20.40
N GLY A 236 -39.33 66.48 -19.75
CA GLY A 236 -38.91 67.76 -19.16
C GLY A 236 -38.84 68.89 -20.19
N LEU A 237 -38.13 68.66 -21.31
CA LEU A 237 -37.98 69.65 -22.38
C LEU A 237 -39.33 70.04 -23.03
N VAL A 238 -40.26 69.09 -23.18
CA VAL A 238 -41.62 69.38 -23.68
C VAL A 238 -42.44 70.18 -22.67
N ASN A 239 -42.35 69.86 -21.37
CA ASN A 239 -43.02 70.59 -20.30
C ASN A 239 -42.50 72.04 -20.20
N ASP A 240 -41.18 72.24 -20.33
CA ASP A 240 -40.55 73.56 -20.35
C ASP A 240 -40.94 74.37 -21.60
N ALA A 241 -40.95 73.75 -22.79
CA ALA A 241 -41.39 74.40 -24.02
C ALA A 241 -42.84 74.89 -23.93
N MET A 242 -43.72 74.14 -23.24
CA MET A 242 -45.11 74.53 -22.94
C MET A 242 -45.26 75.54 -21.77
N SER A 243 -44.15 76.02 -21.21
CA SER A 243 -44.12 77.09 -20.20
C SER A 243 -43.66 78.45 -20.74
N VAL A 244 -42.99 78.47 -21.91
CA VAL A 244 -42.51 79.70 -22.56
C VAL A 244 -43.72 80.57 -22.98
N GLY A 245 -43.76 81.79 -22.45
CA GLY A 245 -44.87 82.76 -22.62
C GLY A 245 -45.63 83.08 -21.33
N ARG A 246 -45.60 82.21 -20.32
CA ARG A 246 -46.33 82.46 -19.05
C ARG A 246 -45.84 83.68 -18.27
N ALA A 247 -44.59 84.08 -18.44
CA ALA A 247 -44.05 85.29 -17.81
C ALA A 247 -44.77 86.56 -18.32
N ASP A 248 -45.06 86.62 -19.62
CA ASP A 248 -45.79 87.73 -20.24
C ASP A 248 -47.27 87.72 -19.81
N ASP A 249 -47.89 86.55 -19.72
CA ASP A 249 -49.25 86.38 -19.17
C ASP A 249 -49.36 86.85 -17.71
N ILE A 250 -48.37 86.53 -16.87
CA ILE A 250 -48.33 86.97 -15.46
C ILE A 250 -48.17 88.49 -15.38
N ALA A 251 -47.25 89.07 -16.15
CA ALA A 251 -47.07 90.53 -16.22
C ALA A 251 -48.34 91.24 -16.73
N ALA A 252 -49.01 90.70 -17.76
CA ALA A 252 -50.28 91.21 -18.26
C ALA A 252 -51.40 91.13 -17.20
N ALA A 253 -51.50 90.00 -16.47
CA ALA A 253 -52.50 89.84 -15.41
C ALA A 253 -52.28 90.80 -14.23
N GLN A 254 -51.01 91.06 -13.86
CA GLN A 254 -50.65 92.05 -12.84
C GLN A 254 -50.98 93.48 -13.30
N ASN A 255 -50.60 93.85 -14.53
CA ASN A 255 -50.90 95.17 -15.11
C ASN A 255 -52.41 95.43 -15.27
N ALA A 256 -53.20 94.36 -15.49
CA ALA A 256 -54.66 94.41 -15.50
C ALA A 256 -55.30 94.43 -14.09
N GLY A 257 -54.51 94.43 -13.01
CA GLY A 257 -54.98 94.42 -11.63
C GLY A 257 -55.61 93.10 -11.17
N ASN A 258 -55.56 92.03 -11.97
CA ASN A 258 -56.23 90.76 -11.68
C ASN A 258 -55.33 89.84 -10.84
N LEU A 259 -55.20 90.19 -9.55
CA LEU A 259 -54.38 89.47 -8.57
C LEU A 259 -54.78 87.98 -8.44
N THR A 260 -56.05 87.64 -8.63
CA THR A 260 -56.53 86.24 -8.60
C THR A 260 -55.98 85.44 -9.77
N ARG A 261 -56.00 86.00 -10.99
CA ARG A 261 -55.43 85.33 -12.18
C ARG A 261 -53.91 85.26 -12.12
N ALA A 262 -53.25 86.30 -11.61
CA ALA A 262 -51.80 86.30 -11.40
C ALA A 262 -51.36 85.17 -10.46
N ARG A 263 -51.97 85.04 -9.27
CA ARG A 263 -51.69 83.94 -8.31
C ARG A 263 -51.98 82.56 -8.88
N GLN A 264 -53.00 82.41 -9.73
CA GLN A 264 -53.30 81.14 -10.37
C GLN A 264 -52.19 80.76 -11.38
N LEU A 265 -51.76 81.70 -12.22
CA LEU A 265 -50.66 81.50 -13.16
C LEU A 265 -49.32 81.20 -12.46
N GLU A 266 -49.08 81.83 -11.31
CA GLU A 266 -47.93 81.61 -10.42
C GLU A 266 -47.94 80.18 -9.86
N ALA A 267 -49.08 79.71 -9.31
CA ALA A 267 -49.24 78.33 -8.86
C ALA A 267 -49.15 77.30 -10.01
N ASP A 268 -49.69 77.61 -11.18
CA ASP A 268 -49.56 76.79 -12.41
C ASP A 268 -48.10 76.72 -12.89
N ALA A 269 -47.28 77.75 -12.61
CA ALA A 269 -45.85 77.81 -12.93
C ALA A 269 -45.00 77.02 -11.92
N ASP A 270 -45.23 77.16 -10.61
CA ASP A 270 -44.57 76.34 -9.58
C ASP A 270 -44.84 74.84 -9.79
N ALA A 271 -46.09 74.49 -10.15
CA ALA A 271 -46.48 73.13 -10.49
C ALA A 271 -45.85 72.60 -11.80
N ALA A 272 -45.45 73.49 -12.71
CA ALA A 272 -44.68 73.13 -13.90
C ALA A 272 -43.18 72.98 -13.60
N TYR A 273 -42.59 73.93 -12.87
CA TYR A 273 -41.18 73.91 -12.46
C TYR A 273 -40.85 72.68 -11.61
N THR A 274 -41.67 72.39 -10.58
CA THR A 274 -41.51 71.19 -9.73
C THR A 274 -41.52 69.91 -10.56
N ARG A 275 -42.37 69.85 -11.60
CA ARG A 275 -42.46 68.71 -12.51
C ARG A 275 -41.23 68.55 -13.39
N SER A 276 -40.71 69.65 -13.97
CA SER A 276 -39.46 69.64 -14.73
C SER A 276 -38.27 69.21 -13.86
N VAL A 277 -38.17 69.70 -12.61
CA VAL A 277 -37.12 69.28 -11.66
C VAL A 277 -37.18 67.77 -11.39
N ILE A 278 -38.37 67.20 -11.18
CA ILE A 278 -38.56 65.74 -11.01
C ILE A 278 -38.12 64.98 -12.27
N PHE A 279 -38.50 65.45 -13.47
CA PHE A 279 -38.12 64.80 -14.73
C PHE A 279 -36.61 64.85 -15.00
N TYR A 280 -35.97 66.00 -14.81
CA TYR A 280 -34.52 66.14 -15.03
C TYR A 280 -33.69 65.38 -14.00
N SER A 281 -34.03 65.45 -12.70
CA SER A 281 -33.30 64.70 -11.67
C SER A 281 -33.44 63.18 -11.84
N SER A 282 -34.66 62.69 -12.09
CA SER A 282 -34.91 61.26 -12.33
C SER A 282 -34.24 60.78 -13.62
N GLY A 283 -34.36 61.56 -14.71
CA GLY A 283 -33.72 61.23 -16.00
C GLY A 283 -32.21 61.13 -15.90
N ALA A 284 -31.56 62.08 -15.19
CA ALA A 284 -30.12 62.05 -14.95
C ALA A 284 -29.68 60.82 -14.13
N VAL A 285 -30.43 60.44 -13.08
CA VAL A 285 -30.13 59.25 -12.27
C VAL A 285 -30.27 57.95 -13.07
N PHE A 286 -31.32 57.81 -13.88
CA PHE A 286 -31.51 56.62 -14.73
C PHE A 286 -30.46 56.52 -15.85
N LEU A 287 -30.07 57.64 -16.47
CA LEU A 287 -28.96 57.67 -17.43
C LEU A 287 -27.63 57.29 -16.77
N ALA A 288 -27.31 57.87 -15.61
CA ALA A 288 -26.07 57.57 -14.89
C ALA A 288 -25.99 56.09 -14.50
N THR A 289 -27.07 55.52 -13.95
CA THR A 289 -27.15 54.10 -13.60
C THR A 289 -27.08 53.19 -14.84
N GLY A 290 -27.80 53.53 -15.91
CA GLY A 290 -27.79 52.76 -17.16
C GLY A 290 -26.43 52.75 -17.85
N LEU A 291 -25.66 53.84 -17.73
CA LEU A 291 -24.29 53.96 -18.23
C LEU A 291 -23.28 53.25 -17.33
N THR A 292 -23.36 53.32 -16.00
CA THR A 292 -22.43 52.58 -15.13
C THR A 292 -22.53 51.06 -15.35
N LEU A 293 -23.74 50.56 -15.64
CA LEU A 293 -23.97 49.15 -16.02
C LEU A 293 -23.35 48.74 -17.38
N GLN A 294 -22.75 49.66 -18.15
CA GLN A 294 -21.93 49.32 -19.33
C GLN A 294 -20.43 49.18 -19.02
N PHE A 295 -19.97 49.68 -17.87
CA PHE A 295 -18.55 49.76 -17.51
C PHE A 295 -18.19 49.07 -16.19
N VAL A 296 -19.18 48.53 -15.46
CA VAL A 296 -18.97 47.73 -14.24
C VAL A 296 -19.18 46.26 -14.57
N ASP A 297 -18.07 45.56 -14.81
CA ASP A 297 -18.04 44.10 -14.73
C ASP A 297 -18.10 43.71 -13.25
N PHE A 298 -19.21 43.09 -12.84
CA PHE A 298 -19.34 42.50 -11.52
C PHE A 298 -18.59 41.16 -11.49
N GLU A 299 -17.33 41.20 -11.08
CA GLU A 299 -16.51 40.02 -10.82
C GLU A 299 -17.09 39.24 -9.64
N THR A 300 -17.97 38.28 -9.93
CA THR A 300 -18.60 37.44 -8.91
C THR A 300 -17.61 36.40 -8.41
N ASP A 301 -16.96 36.68 -7.28
CA ASP A 301 -16.08 35.76 -6.56
C ASP A 301 -16.80 34.44 -6.21
N ALA A 302 -16.68 33.46 -7.10
CA ALA A 302 -17.24 32.12 -6.96
C ALA A 302 -16.42 31.25 -5.97
N GLY A 303 -16.29 31.73 -4.73
CA GLY A 303 -15.55 31.06 -3.65
C GLY A 303 -15.99 31.43 -2.23
N ALA A 304 -16.55 32.62 -1.99
CA ALA A 304 -16.90 33.09 -0.65
C ALA A 304 -18.28 32.61 -0.16
N THR A 305 -18.38 31.40 0.41
CA THR A 305 -19.61 30.95 1.10
C THR A 305 -19.79 31.65 2.45
N THR A 306 -20.29 32.88 2.43
CA THR A 306 -20.71 33.63 3.63
C THR A 306 -21.96 33.01 4.26
N SER A 307 -21.76 32.09 5.20
CA SER A 307 -22.87 31.54 5.99
C SER A 307 -23.39 32.59 6.99
N VAL A 308 -24.65 33.00 6.84
CA VAL A 308 -25.32 33.95 7.74
C VAL A 308 -26.08 33.17 8.82
N GLY A 309 -25.50 33.09 10.01
CA GLY A 309 -26.13 32.49 11.18
C GLY A 309 -27.12 33.45 11.85
N PHE A 310 -28.41 33.13 11.80
CA PHE A 310 -29.44 33.82 12.59
C PHE A 310 -29.55 33.20 13.98
N THR A 311 -29.26 33.98 15.01
CA THR A 311 -29.56 33.63 16.41
C THR A 311 -30.58 34.61 16.99
N ALA A 312 -31.31 34.20 18.03
CA ALA A 312 -32.39 35.01 18.63
C ALA A 312 -31.92 36.34 19.27
N THR A 313 -30.62 36.61 19.32
CA THR A 313 -30.01 37.82 19.87
C THR A 313 -29.10 38.57 18.88
N GLY A 314 -28.95 38.12 17.63
CA GLY A 314 -28.20 38.86 16.62
C GLY A 314 -27.79 38.07 15.37
N ILE A 315 -27.33 38.82 14.37
CA ILE A 315 -26.66 38.32 13.17
C ILE A 315 -25.16 38.29 13.45
N SER A 316 -24.51 37.15 13.23
CA SER A 316 -23.05 37.06 13.19
C SER A 316 -22.59 36.58 11.83
N THR A 317 -21.71 37.34 11.18
CA THR A 317 -20.98 36.90 9.99
C THR A 317 -19.66 36.25 10.41
N ARG A 318 -19.35 35.10 9.83
CA ARG A 318 -18.00 34.52 9.84
C ARG A 318 -17.52 34.38 8.40
N VAL A 319 -16.26 34.75 8.18
CA VAL A 319 -15.53 34.46 6.96
C VAL A 319 -14.49 33.41 7.34
N ASP A 320 -14.74 32.17 6.92
CA ASP A 320 -13.74 31.10 6.98
C ASP A 320 -12.96 31.11 5.65
N TRP A 321 -11.64 30.93 5.73
CA TRP A 321 -10.67 31.00 4.63
C TRP A 321 -10.08 29.62 4.34
#